data_AF-A0A1Y1V0X1-F1
#
_entry.id   AF-A0A1Y1V0X1-F1
#
_cell.length_a   1.000
_cell.length_b   1.000
_cell.length_c   1.000
_cell.angle_alpha   90.00
_cell.angle_beta   90.00
_cell.angle_gamma   90.00
#
_symmetry.space_group_name_H-M   'P 1'
#
loop_
_entity.id
_entity.type
_entity.pdbx_description
1 polymer ?
#
loop_
_entity_poly.entity_id
_entity_poly.type
_entity_poly.pdbx_seq_one_letter_code
_entity_poly.pdbx_strand_id
1 'polypeptide(L)'
;MKYLSLISLFAVGALASSCHPNYPCCNNCGQVYYTDNDGKWGVENNNWCLIQDYKCNNNNNNNNNGYCKFNALGYQCCSHCNSVYEDQDGKWGIENGNWCGLPSSCSNSNNNNNNNNNNNNNNNNNNNNNNNNGDPSNFFNNQIYCNQDRKDRVQTSINKLSGELRSKAQKVQDIPTAIWLSWDKAPESVSWHLSQAGSQTAVFILYWIPTRDCNSYASQGGAQNISEYQQYVNRVLNGFKSHPESKIVVVIEPDTLGNMITSQSNDRCKNVHNLHKQAIAYALNTLGSLSNVQAYIDAAHGRWLGSHTDEVAQIIKDIVDQAPNGKLRGLSTNVSNYQSTRDEYAYHQKLNNALQRVGLYGKKFIVDTSRNGVDVAPSLVSTGTWCNVVGTGFGERPKGDPDTVNMPLLDAYMWLKPGGDSDGSSQGAYADPVCAHSDSLPGAGNAGDWFHDYFVQLIKNANPPIY
;
A
#
# COMPACT_ATOMS: atom_id res chain seq x y z
N MET A 1 32.57 51.58 -29.00
CA MET A 1 31.48 52.47 -28.55
C MET A 1 31.34 52.27 -27.05
N LYS A 2 31.99 53.12 -26.24
CA LYS A 2 31.38 54.23 -25.47
C LYS A 2 30.31 53.76 -24.47
N TYR A 3 30.69 53.97 -23.21
CA TYR A 3 29.96 53.86 -21.95
C TYR A 3 28.92 54.99 -21.75
N LEU A 4 28.05 54.74 -20.75
CA LEU A 4 27.47 55.62 -19.72
C LEU A 4 26.02 56.12 -19.83
N SER A 5 25.40 56.08 -18.64
CA SER A 5 24.21 56.78 -18.11
C SER A 5 22.84 56.14 -18.40
N LEU A 6 21.93 55.92 -17.44
CA LEU A 6 21.70 56.55 -16.13
C LEU A 6 21.14 55.56 -15.08
N ILE A 7 21.54 55.82 -13.84
CA ILE A 7 20.86 55.42 -12.60
C ILE A 7 19.52 56.18 -12.48
N SER A 8 18.45 55.50 -12.12
CA SER A 8 17.41 56.09 -11.25
C SER A 8 16.77 55.02 -10.37
N LEU A 9 17.07 55.10 -9.08
CA LEU A 9 16.24 54.54 -8.00
C LEU A 9 14.78 54.96 -8.23
N PHE A 10 13.87 53.98 -8.21
CA PHE A 10 12.56 54.18 -7.62
C PHE A 10 12.29 53.02 -6.67
N ALA A 11 12.47 53.30 -5.38
CA ALA A 11 11.68 52.64 -4.37
C ALA A 11 10.21 53.04 -4.60
N VAL A 12 9.39 52.09 -5.01
CA VAL A 12 7.93 52.13 -4.89
C VAL A 12 7.62 50.84 -4.13
N GLY A 13 7.58 50.89 -2.81
CA GLY A 13 6.38 51.35 -2.14
C GLY A 13 5.32 50.30 -2.38
N ALA A 14 5.16 49.36 -1.43
CA ALA A 14 4.06 48.41 -1.43
C ALA A 14 2.77 49.21 -1.63
N LEU A 15 2.23 49.21 -2.85
CA LEU A 15 0.92 49.75 -3.11
C LEU A 15 -0.05 48.78 -2.47
N ALA A 16 -0.60 49.21 -1.34
CA ALA A 16 -1.77 48.61 -0.78
C ALA A 16 -2.89 48.61 -1.84
N SER A 17 -3.07 47.45 -2.46
CA SER A 17 -4.37 46.88 -2.81
C SER A 17 -5.40 47.78 -3.50
N SER A 18 -5.16 48.09 -4.78
CA SER A 18 -6.22 48.37 -5.75
C SER A 18 -6.33 47.22 -6.75
N CYS A 19 -7.55 46.91 -7.22
CA CYS A 19 -7.80 45.82 -8.18
C CYS A 19 -6.92 45.93 -9.44
N HIS A 20 -6.60 44.79 -10.05
CA HIS A 20 -5.87 44.77 -11.32
C HIS A 20 -6.68 45.48 -12.42
N PRO A 21 -6.07 46.29 -13.32
CA PRO A 21 -6.81 47.08 -14.31
C PRO A 21 -7.71 46.27 -15.26
N ASN A 22 -7.29 45.04 -15.56
CA ASN A 22 -7.96 44.16 -16.53
C ASN A 22 -8.80 43.04 -15.90
N TYR A 23 -8.78 42.89 -14.57
CA TYR A 23 -9.48 41.81 -13.88
C TYR A 23 -10.20 42.33 -12.62
N PRO A 24 -11.45 41.91 -12.37
CA PRO A 24 -12.19 42.36 -11.19
C PRO A 24 -11.49 41.92 -9.90
N CYS A 25 -11.76 42.62 -8.80
CA CYS A 25 -11.40 42.08 -7.48
C CYS A 25 -12.32 40.92 -7.12
N CYS A 26 -11.77 39.93 -6.42
CA CYS A 26 -12.59 38.87 -5.84
C CYS A 26 -13.52 39.47 -4.78
N ASN A 27 -14.77 39.01 -4.77
CA ASN A 27 -15.71 39.36 -3.72
C ASN A 27 -15.39 38.60 -2.42
N ASN A 28 -14.78 37.42 -2.55
CA ASN A 28 -14.42 36.53 -1.46
C ASN A 28 -12.90 36.29 -1.37
N CYS A 29 -12.47 35.91 -0.17
CA CYS A 29 -11.06 35.62 0.16
C CYS A 29 -10.74 34.12 0.06
N GLY A 30 -11.34 33.43 -0.91
CA GLY A 30 -11.33 31.96 -1.04
C GLY A 30 -9.99 31.35 -1.46
N GLN A 31 -10.04 30.22 -2.15
CA GLN A 31 -8.86 29.49 -2.61
C GLN A 31 -7.97 30.36 -3.53
N VAL A 32 -6.68 30.43 -3.20
CA VAL A 32 -5.67 31.04 -4.07
C VAL A 32 -5.28 30.03 -5.13
N TYR A 33 -5.62 30.30 -6.38
CA TYR A 33 -5.29 29.44 -7.52
C TYR A 33 -3.91 29.76 -8.09
N TYR A 34 -3.47 31.01 -7.97
CA TYR A 34 -2.23 31.48 -8.55
C TYR A 34 -1.68 32.70 -7.79
N THR A 35 -0.37 32.92 -7.83
CA THR A 35 0.27 34.08 -7.20
C THR A 35 1.41 34.57 -8.08
N ASP A 36 1.43 35.88 -8.34
CA ASP A 36 2.46 36.54 -9.13
C ASP A 36 2.82 37.92 -8.51
N ASN A 37 3.45 38.78 -9.30
CA ASN A 37 3.88 40.11 -8.87
C ASN A 37 2.71 41.09 -8.65
N ASP A 38 1.53 40.83 -9.23
CA ASP A 38 0.33 41.66 -9.08
C ASP A 38 -0.48 41.24 -7.85
N GLY A 39 -0.35 39.99 -7.41
CA GLY A 39 -0.85 39.53 -6.12
C GLY A 39 -1.35 38.09 -6.13
N LYS A 40 -2.27 37.78 -5.22
CA LYS A 40 -2.93 36.47 -5.15
C LYS A 40 -4.18 36.48 -6.00
N TRP A 41 -4.42 35.40 -6.73
CA TRP A 41 -5.49 35.29 -7.70
C TRP A 41 -6.49 34.19 -7.31
N GLY A 42 -7.76 34.52 -7.45
CA GLY A 42 -8.90 33.63 -7.26
C GLY A 42 -9.69 33.43 -8.55
N VAL A 43 -10.63 32.49 -8.52
CA VAL A 43 -11.59 32.26 -9.61
C VAL A 43 -13.01 32.35 -9.03
N GLU A 44 -13.83 33.27 -9.54
CA GLU A 44 -15.25 33.44 -9.18
C GLU A 44 -16.11 33.42 -10.43
N ASN A 45 -17.20 32.65 -10.43
CA ASN A 45 -18.10 32.49 -11.58
C ASN A 45 -17.33 32.17 -12.88
N ASN A 46 -16.35 31.26 -12.81
CA ASN A 46 -15.44 30.89 -13.89
C ASN A 46 -14.55 32.02 -14.47
N ASN A 47 -14.38 33.14 -13.75
CA ASN A 47 -13.51 34.26 -14.16
C ASN A 47 -12.40 34.52 -13.14
N TRP A 48 -11.22 34.89 -13.62
CA TRP A 48 -10.10 35.29 -12.78
C TRP A 48 -10.36 36.63 -12.09
N CYS A 49 -10.00 36.70 -10.81
CA CYS A 49 -10.10 37.90 -10.00
C CYS A 49 -8.89 38.07 -9.07
N LEU A 50 -8.53 39.30 -8.72
CA LEU A 50 -7.43 39.59 -7.81
C LEU A 50 -7.93 39.65 -6.35
N ILE A 51 -7.30 38.89 -5.45
CA ILE A 51 -7.67 38.80 -4.05
C ILE A 51 -7.11 39.99 -3.27
N GLN A 52 -7.97 40.65 -2.51
CA GLN A 52 -7.64 41.83 -1.73
C GLN A 52 -7.22 41.47 -0.30
N ASP A 53 -5.92 41.27 -0.07
CA ASP A 53 -5.38 40.86 1.24
C ASP A 53 -5.87 41.73 2.43
N TYR A 54 -6.09 43.04 2.24
CA TYR A 54 -6.63 43.91 3.31
C TYR A 54 -8.10 43.65 3.66
N LYS A 55 -8.94 43.18 2.73
CA LYS A 55 -10.31 42.72 3.02
C LYS A 55 -10.29 41.38 3.75
N CYS A 56 -9.27 40.57 3.48
CA CYS A 56 -9.11 39.23 4.04
C CYS A 56 -8.47 39.22 5.44
N ASN A 57 -7.81 40.32 5.85
CA ASN A 57 -7.09 40.43 7.11
C ASN A 57 -7.66 41.47 8.11
N ASN A 58 -8.80 42.11 7.82
CA ASN A 58 -9.34 43.13 8.73
C ASN A 58 -10.25 42.53 9.83
N ASN A 59 -9.65 42.37 11.01
CA ASN A 59 -10.27 42.05 12.31
C ASN A 59 -11.15 43.17 12.91
N ASN A 60 -11.70 44.08 12.10
CA ASN A 60 -12.48 45.23 12.60
C ASN A 60 -13.78 45.40 11.83
N ASN A 61 -14.77 44.57 12.13
CA ASN A 61 -16.17 44.99 12.12
C ASN A 61 -16.96 44.18 13.14
N ASN A 62 -17.44 44.90 14.18
CA ASN A 62 -18.29 44.44 15.26
C ASN A 62 -19.67 44.00 14.74
N ASN A 63 -19.73 42.86 14.07
CA ASN A 63 -20.90 42.00 14.02
C ASN A 63 -20.41 40.60 14.37
N ASN A 64 -20.82 40.09 15.54
CA ASN A 64 -20.48 38.77 16.07
C ASN A 64 -21.10 37.61 15.25
N ASN A 65 -20.79 37.55 13.96
CA ASN A 65 -20.91 36.35 13.15
C ASN A 65 -19.53 36.08 12.57
N GLY A 66 -18.77 35.19 13.23
CA GLY A 66 -17.45 34.78 12.78
C GLY A 66 -17.47 34.37 11.32
N TYR A 67 -16.47 34.82 10.55
CA TYR A 67 -16.32 34.47 9.15
C TYR A 67 -16.29 32.94 9.00
N CYS A 68 -17.13 32.43 8.10
CA CYS A 68 -17.34 31.00 7.90
C CYS A 68 -17.06 30.64 6.44
N LYS A 69 -15.83 30.17 6.22
CA LYS A 69 -15.28 29.81 4.90
C LYS A 69 -15.99 28.63 4.21
N PHE A 70 -16.79 27.87 4.95
CA PHE A 70 -17.40 26.63 4.49
C PHE A 70 -18.68 26.83 3.65
N ASN A 71 -19.29 28.02 3.71
CA ASN A 71 -20.39 28.36 2.81
C ASN A 71 -19.95 28.31 1.34
N ALA A 72 -18.68 28.61 1.05
CA ALA A 72 -18.11 28.51 -0.30
C ALA A 72 -17.93 27.06 -0.79
N LEU A 73 -17.95 26.09 0.13
CA LEU A 73 -17.92 24.66 -0.14
C LEU A 73 -19.32 24.04 -0.16
N GLY A 74 -20.38 24.86 0.00
CA GLY A 74 -21.77 24.41 0.01
C GLY A 74 -22.28 23.94 1.39
N TYR A 75 -21.53 24.18 2.47
CA TYR A 75 -21.90 23.76 3.82
C TYR A 75 -22.23 24.94 4.73
N GLN A 76 -23.28 24.80 5.54
CA GLN A 76 -23.68 25.80 6.52
C GLN A 76 -22.67 25.94 7.67
N CYS A 77 -22.74 27.03 8.41
CA CYS A 77 -21.90 27.28 9.57
C CYS A 77 -22.52 26.68 10.83
N CYS A 78 -21.72 26.08 11.69
CA CYS A 78 -22.23 25.59 12.97
C CYS A 78 -22.61 26.76 13.88
N SER A 79 -23.74 26.62 14.58
CA SER A 79 -24.13 27.56 15.65
C SER A 79 -23.29 27.40 16.94
N HIS A 80 -22.47 26.34 17.00
CA HIS A 80 -21.61 25.98 18.13
C HIS A 80 -20.13 25.85 17.74
N CYS A 81 -19.24 25.78 18.73
CA CYS A 81 -17.80 25.62 18.54
C CYS A 81 -17.24 24.21 18.81
N ASN A 82 -18.11 23.20 18.87
CA ASN A 82 -17.71 21.81 19.06
C ASN A 82 -17.23 21.20 17.74
N SER A 83 -15.91 21.01 17.61
CA SER A 83 -15.29 20.35 16.46
C SER A 83 -15.35 18.85 16.64
N VAL A 84 -15.87 18.12 15.65
CA VAL A 84 -15.85 16.63 15.62
C VAL A 84 -14.90 16.10 14.56
N TYR A 85 -14.46 16.96 13.63
CA TYR A 85 -13.56 16.62 12.53
C TYR A 85 -12.77 17.86 12.10
N GLU A 86 -11.57 17.69 11.56
CA GLU A 86 -10.74 18.78 11.02
C GLU A 86 -9.98 18.27 9.79
N ASP A 87 -10.02 19.02 8.70
CA ASP A 87 -9.30 18.76 7.46
C ASP A 87 -8.60 20.02 6.94
N GLN A 88 -8.11 19.98 5.70
CA GLN A 88 -7.48 21.12 5.05
C GLN A 88 -8.42 22.33 4.86
N ASP A 89 -9.73 22.09 4.79
CA ASP A 89 -10.75 23.11 4.65
C ASP A 89 -11.11 23.72 6.00
N GLY A 90 -10.88 23.01 7.11
CA GLY A 90 -10.83 23.52 8.49
C GLY A 90 -11.57 22.62 9.49
N LYS A 91 -12.06 23.19 10.59
CA LYS A 91 -12.81 22.45 11.63
C LYS A 91 -14.28 22.30 11.28
N TRP A 92 -14.83 21.11 11.51
CA TRP A 92 -16.19 20.71 11.18
C TRP A 92 -16.97 20.19 12.38
N GLY A 93 -18.26 20.47 12.40
CA GLY A 93 -19.24 20.04 13.40
C GLY A 93 -20.42 19.33 12.73
N ILE A 94 -21.33 18.80 13.54
CA ILE A 94 -22.58 18.21 13.05
C ILE A 94 -23.74 18.90 13.76
N GLU A 95 -24.63 19.50 12.98
CA GLU A 95 -25.81 20.20 13.47
C GLU A 95 -27.06 19.67 12.75
N ASN A 96 -28.05 19.22 13.53
CA ASN A 96 -29.29 18.60 13.02
C ASN A 96 -29.03 17.45 12.02
N GLY A 97 -27.97 16.66 12.26
CA GLY A 97 -27.59 15.51 11.41
C GLY A 97 -26.85 15.87 10.12
N ASN A 98 -26.54 17.16 9.88
CA ASN A 98 -25.80 17.61 8.69
C ASN A 98 -24.43 18.19 9.07
N TRP A 99 -23.46 18.04 8.17
CA TRP A 99 -22.16 18.66 8.31
C TRP A 99 -22.26 20.19 8.27
N CYS A 100 -21.57 20.83 9.21
CA CYS A 100 -21.43 22.27 9.27
C CYS A 100 -19.96 22.65 9.52
N GLY A 101 -19.53 23.77 8.97
CA GLY A 101 -18.19 24.30 9.20
C GLY A 101 -18.12 25.17 10.44
N LEU A 102 -17.09 25.01 11.28
CA LEU A 102 -16.94 25.85 12.47
C LEU A 102 -16.53 27.27 12.07
N PRO A 103 -17.24 28.30 12.54
CA PRO A 103 -16.87 29.68 12.24
C PRO A 103 -15.53 30.03 12.89
N SER A 104 -14.80 30.95 12.26
CA SER A 104 -13.49 31.42 12.74
C SER A 104 -13.51 32.02 14.15
N SER A 105 -14.67 32.47 14.64
CA SER A 105 -14.87 32.88 16.03
C SER A 105 -14.60 31.77 17.04
N CYS A 106 -14.67 30.50 16.62
CA CYS A 106 -14.39 29.35 17.47
C CYS A 106 -12.90 29.11 17.75
N SER A 107 -12.00 29.81 17.05
CA SER A 107 -10.55 29.69 17.24
C SER A 107 -10.03 30.29 18.56
N ASN A 108 -10.85 31.01 19.32
CA ASN A 108 -10.46 31.68 20.59
C ASN A 108 -11.12 31.10 21.86
N SER A 109 -11.83 29.98 21.79
CA SER A 109 -12.49 29.43 22.98
C SER A 109 -11.66 28.32 23.62
N ASN A 110 -10.59 28.71 24.31
CA ASN A 110 -10.01 27.91 25.39
C ASN A 110 -10.01 28.76 26.67
N ASN A 111 -10.58 28.16 27.73
CA ASN A 111 -10.74 28.66 29.11
C ASN A 111 -12.05 29.40 29.40
N ASN A 112 -13.04 28.63 29.89
CA ASN A 112 -13.61 28.85 31.22
C ASN A 112 -14.45 27.64 31.65
N ASN A 113 -13.90 26.81 32.55
CA ASN A 113 -14.52 26.55 33.86
C ASN A 113 -13.62 25.66 34.75
N ASN A 114 -12.92 26.35 35.64
CA ASN A 114 -12.70 26.10 37.07
C ASN A 114 -12.63 24.66 37.63
N ASN A 115 -11.42 24.37 38.15
CA ASN A 115 -11.09 23.86 39.48
C ASN A 115 -11.71 22.53 39.97
N ASN A 116 -10.85 21.51 40.13
CA ASN A 116 -10.31 21.25 41.47
C ASN A 116 -9.04 20.38 41.46
N ASN A 117 -8.16 20.71 42.41
CA ASN A 117 -6.86 20.14 42.75
C ASN A 117 -6.75 18.61 42.72
N ASN A 118 -5.62 18.10 42.21
CA ASN A 118 -4.60 17.54 43.10
C ASN A 118 -3.27 17.26 42.39
N ASN A 119 -2.19 17.67 43.08
CA ASN A 119 -0.80 17.34 42.79
C ASN A 119 -0.59 15.82 42.72
N ASN A 120 0.15 15.35 41.72
CA ASN A 120 1.34 14.54 41.99
C ASN A 120 2.27 14.46 40.77
N ASN A 121 3.55 14.71 41.05
CA ASN A 121 4.70 14.45 40.18
C ASN A 121 4.72 13.01 39.70
N ASN A 122 4.95 12.78 38.40
CA ASN A 122 6.08 11.98 37.92
C ASN A 122 6.16 11.95 36.38
N ASN A 123 7.32 12.37 35.89
CA ASN A 123 8.07 11.92 34.71
C ASN A 123 7.33 11.56 33.41
N ASN A 124 7.55 12.45 32.44
CA ASN A 124 7.60 12.25 30.99
C ASN A 124 7.54 10.80 30.51
N ASN A 125 6.39 10.42 29.95
CA ASN A 125 6.32 9.56 28.79
C ASN A 125 5.43 10.27 27.77
N ASN A 126 6.03 10.74 26.67
CA ASN A 126 5.31 11.22 25.49
C ASN A 126 4.61 10.01 24.84
N ASN A 127 3.42 9.67 25.31
CA ASN A 127 2.48 8.88 24.53
C ASN A 127 1.74 9.82 23.58
N ASN A 128 2.19 9.85 22.33
CA ASN A 128 1.35 10.29 21.22
C ASN A 128 0.20 9.28 21.08
N ASN A 129 -0.91 9.55 21.76
CA ASN A 129 -2.18 8.91 21.48
C ASN A 129 -2.70 9.44 20.14
N ASN A 130 -2.22 8.83 19.04
CA ASN A 130 -2.95 8.87 17.78
C ASN A 130 -4.25 8.10 17.99
N ASN A 131 -5.39 8.75 17.79
CA ASN A 131 -6.67 8.08 17.62
C ASN A 131 -6.61 7.25 16.31
N ASN A 132 -5.97 6.09 16.36
CA ASN A 132 -5.95 5.13 15.28
C ASN A 132 -7.31 4.44 15.20
N ASN A 133 -8.13 4.82 14.22
CA ASN A 133 -9.31 4.06 13.78
C ASN A 133 -8.92 2.76 13.03
N GLY A 134 -7.71 2.24 13.24
CA GLY A 134 -7.20 1.02 12.61
C GLY A 134 -7.75 -0.25 13.28
N ASP A 135 -7.77 -1.36 12.57
CA ASP A 135 -8.22 -2.63 13.15
C ASP A 135 -7.18 -3.11 14.18
N PRO A 136 -7.51 -3.17 15.48
CA PRO A 136 -6.53 -3.52 16.53
C PRO A 136 -6.03 -4.96 16.39
N SER A 137 -6.71 -5.80 15.61
CA SER A 137 -6.28 -7.16 15.33
C SER A 137 -5.30 -7.25 14.16
N ASN A 138 -5.12 -6.22 13.33
CA ASN A 138 -4.23 -6.25 12.16
C ASN A 138 -2.75 -6.38 12.58
N PHE A 139 -2.09 -7.49 12.22
CA PHE A 139 -0.69 -7.72 12.58
C PHE A 139 0.29 -6.77 11.89
N PHE A 140 -0.09 -6.11 10.80
CA PHE A 140 0.73 -5.10 10.13
C PHE A 140 0.80 -3.76 10.88
N ASN A 141 -0.03 -3.55 11.91
CA ASN A 141 0.07 -2.39 12.80
C ASN A 141 1.23 -2.51 13.82
N ASN A 142 1.89 -3.67 13.84
CA ASN A 142 3.13 -3.90 14.57
C ASN A 142 4.35 -3.60 13.67
N GLN A 143 5.54 -3.42 14.27
CA GLN A 143 6.76 -3.35 13.48
C GLN A 143 6.95 -4.64 12.66
N ILE A 144 7.23 -4.50 11.36
CA ILE A 144 7.40 -5.63 10.45
C ILE A 144 8.88 -6.05 10.45
N TYR A 145 9.11 -7.35 10.56
CA TYR A 145 10.45 -7.94 10.57
C TYR A 145 11.14 -7.76 9.22
N CYS A 146 12.32 -7.13 9.24
CA CYS A 146 13.20 -7.04 8.07
C CYS A 146 14.23 -8.17 8.13
N ASN A 147 14.04 -9.20 7.29
CA ASN A 147 14.83 -10.43 7.34
C ASN A 147 16.27 -10.24 6.82
N GLN A 148 17.22 -10.94 7.46
CA GLN A 148 18.64 -10.80 7.14
C GLN A 148 19.00 -11.28 5.74
N ASP A 149 18.35 -12.33 5.22
CA ASP A 149 18.61 -12.83 3.85
C ASP A 149 18.41 -11.74 2.80
N ARG A 150 17.36 -10.94 2.97
CA ARG A 150 17.10 -9.76 2.13
C ARG A 150 18.21 -8.72 2.28
N LYS A 151 18.64 -8.43 3.50
CA LYS A 151 19.72 -7.46 3.78
C LYS A 151 21.01 -7.85 3.10
N ASP A 152 21.37 -9.13 3.17
CA ASP A 152 22.59 -9.68 2.58
C ASP A 152 22.56 -9.57 1.05
N ARG A 153 21.42 -9.88 0.42
CA ARG A 153 21.23 -9.70 -1.03
C ARG A 153 21.39 -8.24 -1.45
N VAL A 154 20.75 -7.30 -0.75
CA VAL A 154 20.91 -5.86 -1.02
C VAL A 154 22.37 -5.42 -0.83
N GLN A 155 23.06 -5.95 0.18
CA GLN A 155 24.48 -5.63 0.44
C GLN A 155 25.36 -5.93 -0.77
N THR A 156 25.08 -7.00 -1.52
CA THR A 156 25.83 -7.32 -2.75
C THR A 156 25.72 -6.22 -3.80
N SER A 157 24.58 -5.52 -3.87
CA SER A 157 24.39 -4.37 -4.74
C SER A 157 25.00 -3.10 -4.17
N ILE A 158 24.86 -2.85 -2.86
CA ILE A 158 25.51 -1.71 -2.19
C ILE A 158 27.03 -1.71 -2.47
N ASN A 159 27.66 -2.88 -2.44
CA ASN A 159 29.10 -3.03 -2.72
C ASN A 159 29.49 -2.63 -4.15
N LYS A 160 28.55 -2.72 -5.11
CA LYS A 160 28.75 -2.36 -6.53
C LYS A 160 28.36 -0.92 -6.85
N LEU A 161 27.61 -0.26 -5.95
CA LEU A 161 27.07 1.08 -6.17
C LEU A 161 27.92 2.16 -5.50
N SER A 162 27.81 3.38 -6.04
CA SER A 162 28.42 4.60 -5.51
C SER A 162 27.43 5.77 -5.51
N GLY A 163 27.78 6.87 -4.85
CA GLY A 163 26.98 8.10 -4.82
C GLY A 163 25.55 7.88 -4.32
N GLU A 164 24.61 8.62 -4.93
CA GLU A 164 23.19 8.61 -4.56
C GLU A 164 22.55 7.22 -4.63
N LEU A 165 22.90 6.42 -5.65
CA LEU A 165 22.36 5.06 -5.79
C LEU A 165 22.78 4.14 -4.64
N ARG A 166 24.02 4.28 -4.15
CA ARG A 166 24.47 3.53 -2.96
C ARG A 166 23.69 3.94 -1.72
N SER A 167 23.50 5.25 -1.52
CA SER A 167 22.74 5.78 -0.38
C SER A 167 21.28 5.31 -0.41
N LYS A 168 20.63 5.31 -1.58
CA LYS A 168 19.28 4.76 -1.77
C LYS A 168 19.23 3.26 -1.49
N ALA A 169 20.20 2.49 -1.99
CA ALA A 169 20.28 1.04 -1.74
C ALA A 169 20.45 0.72 -0.25
N GLN A 170 21.25 1.50 0.48
CA GLN A 170 21.40 1.37 1.94
C GLN A 170 20.06 1.58 2.67
N LYS A 171 19.22 2.51 2.22
CA LYS A 171 17.89 2.72 2.80
C LYS A 171 16.94 1.57 2.47
N VAL A 172 17.02 1.03 1.26
CA VAL A 172 16.22 -0.13 0.84
C VAL A 172 16.59 -1.39 1.63
N GLN A 173 17.83 -1.52 2.09
CA GLN A 173 18.29 -2.66 2.88
C GLN A 173 17.45 -2.86 4.15
N ASP A 174 16.93 -1.79 4.75
CA ASP A 174 16.15 -1.85 5.99
C ASP A 174 14.62 -1.88 5.75
N ILE A 175 14.17 -2.05 4.49
CA ILE A 175 12.75 -2.16 4.16
C ILE A 175 12.31 -3.63 4.27
N PRO A 176 11.27 -3.93 5.07
CA PRO A 176 10.79 -5.30 5.25
C PRO A 176 10.30 -5.94 3.94
N THR A 177 10.63 -7.22 3.73
CA THR A 177 10.05 -8.04 2.66
C THR A 177 9.57 -9.37 3.23
N ALA A 178 8.62 -10.01 2.53
CA ALA A 178 8.19 -11.35 2.90
C ALA A 178 9.32 -12.38 2.69
N ILE A 179 9.24 -13.48 3.46
CA ILE A 179 10.15 -14.62 3.43
C ILE A 179 9.49 -15.73 2.62
N TRP A 180 10.12 -16.17 1.54
CA TRP A 180 9.55 -17.17 0.63
C TRP A 180 9.90 -18.59 1.05
N LEU A 181 8.88 -19.37 1.35
CA LEU A 181 8.95 -20.81 1.59
C LEU A 181 8.66 -21.52 0.26
N SER A 182 9.67 -21.53 -0.61
CA SER A 182 9.52 -21.87 -2.04
C SER A 182 10.39 -23.04 -2.52
N TRP A 183 11.00 -23.78 -1.60
CA TRP A 183 11.79 -24.99 -1.84
C TRP A 183 11.67 -25.96 -0.66
N ASP A 184 12.03 -27.24 -0.87
CA ASP A 184 11.78 -28.34 0.06
C ASP A 184 12.20 -28.04 1.51
N LYS A 185 13.43 -27.56 1.75
CA LYS A 185 13.90 -27.29 3.13
C LYS A 185 13.74 -25.84 3.60
N ALA A 186 12.88 -25.05 2.94
CA ALA A 186 12.56 -23.73 3.45
C ALA A 186 11.87 -23.73 4.84
N PRO A 187 10.98 -24.71 5.18
CA PRO A 187 10.32 -24.74 6.49
C PRO A 187 11.29 -24.77 7.67
N GLU A 188 12.48 -25.33 7.51
CA GLU A 188 13.51 -25.44 8.54
C GLU A 188 14.09 -24.06 8.92
N SER A 189 13.95 -23.05 8.07
CA SER A 189 14.36 -21.67 8.38
C SER A 189 13.36 -20.90 9.25
N VAL A 190 12.10 -21.37 9.35
CA VAL A 190 11.00 -20.62 9.99
C VAL A 190 11.32 -20.28 11.44
N SER A 191 11.75 -21.27 12.22
CA SER A 191 12.06 -21.09 13.65
C SER A 191 13.21 -20.09 13.85
N TRP A 192 14.18 -20.07 12.95
CA TRP A 192 15.27 -19.10 12.98
C TRP A 192 14.78 -17.68 12.69
N HIS A 193 13.99 -17.48 11.63
CA HIS A 193 13.42 -16.17 11.31
C HIS A 193 12.54 -15.63 12.44
N LEU A 194 11.70 -16.47 13.06
CA LEU A 194 10.86 -16.05 14.18
C LEU A 194 11.69 -15.67 15.41
N SER A 195 12.77 -16.40 15.68
CA SER A 195 13.72 -16.03 16.75
C SER A 195 14.37 -14.67 16.51
N GLN A 196 14.71 -14.34 15.26
CA GLN A 196 15.27 -13.03 14.90
C GLN A 196 14.21 -11.91 14.91
N ALA A 197 12.98 -12.21 14.52
CA ALA A 197 11.87 -11.26 14.53
C ALA A 197 11.47 -10.83 15.95
N GLY A 198 11.57 -11.75 16.92
CA GLY A 198 11.13 -11.51 18.28
C GLY A 198 9.64 -11.10 18.32
N SER A 199 9.36 -9.87 18.76
CA SER A 199 7.99 -9.35 18.81
C SER A 199 7.50 -8.74 17.50
N GLN A 200 8.37 -8.58 16.50
CA GLN A 200 8.02 -8.02 15.19
C GLN A 200 7.12 -8.98 14.41
N THR A 201 6.31 -8.45 13.48
CA THR A 201 5.49 -9.27 12.59
C THR A 201 6.34 -9.88 11.49
N ALA A 202 6.41 -11.21 11.44
CA ALA A 202 7.07 -11.93 10.36
C ALA A 202 6.06 -12.29 9.27
N VAL A 203 6.40 -12.02 8.01
CA VAL A 203 5.54 -12.27 6.85
C VAL A 203 6.16 -13.37 5.99
N PHE A 204 5.45 -14.48 5.83
CA PHE A 204 5.87 -15.62 5.03
C PHE A 204 4.99 -15.77 3.78
N ILE A 205 5.60 -16.20 2.68
CA ILE A 205 4.90 -16.69 1.49
C ILE A 205 5.06 -18.21 1.47
N LEU A 206 3.96 -18.94 1.63
CA LEU A 206 3.91 -20.37 1.37
C LEU A 206 3.77 -20.58 -0.14
N TYR A 207 4.78 -21.15 -0.80
CA TYR A 207 4.80 -21.29 -2.26
C TYR A 207 5.40 -22.63 -2.69
N TRP A 208 4.77 -23.74 -2.27
CA TRP A 208 5.25 -25.09 -2.53
C TRP A 208 4.16 -26.06 -3.02
N ILE A 209 3.07 -25.53 -3.57
CA ILE A 209 1.94 -26.34 -4.06
C ILE A 209 2.36 -27.41 -5.07
N PRO A 210 1.70 -28.60 -5.08
CA PRO A 210 2.02 -29.62 -6.06
C PRO A 210 1.89 -29.14 -7.50
N THR A 211 2.81 -29.56 -8.38
CA THR A 211 2.83 -29.15 -9.80
C THR A 211 2.74 -27.63 -9.96
N ARG A 212 3.56 -26.90 -9.18
CA ARG A 212 3.61 -25.43 -9.17
C ARG A 212 3.76 -24.90 -10.60
N ASP A 213 3.00 -23.86 -10.89
CA ASP A 213 2.92 -23.19 -12.20
C ASP A 213 2.63 -24.15 -13.34
N CYS A 214 1.47 -24.80 -13.30
CA CYS A 214 1.02 -25.68 -14.39
C CYS A 214 0.96 -24.99 -15.78
N ASN A 215 1.07 -23.64 -15.83
CA ASN A 215 1.11 -22.83 -17.06
C ASN A 215 2.40 -22.05 -17.34
N SER A 216 3.44 -22.13 -16.50
CA SER A 216 4.72 -21.43 -16.74
C SER A 216 5.91 -22.36 -16.54
N TYR A 217 7.05 -22.02 -17.14
CA TYR A 217 8.30 -22.76 -17.02
C TYR A 217 9.27 -22.17 -15.99
N ALA A 218 9.20 -20.86 -15.74
CA ALA A 218 10.25 -20.15 -15.00
C ALA A 218 10.32 -20.47 -13.50
N SER A 219 9.17 -20.79 -12.89
CA SER A 219 9.05 -21.06 -11.45
C SER A 219 8.63 -22.50 -11.14
N GLN A 220 8.77 -23.43 -12.09
CA GLN A 220 8.42 -24.84 -11.90
C GLN A 220 9.09 -25.46 -10.67
N GLY A 221 8.31 -26.18 -9.88
CA GLY A 221 8.73 -26.78 -8.61
C GLY A 221 7.52 -27.30 -7.84
N GLY A 222 7.63 -27.30 -6.51
CA GLY A 222 6.57 -27.74 -5.63
C GLY A 222 6.61 -29.23 -5.32
N ALA A 223 5.73 -29.64 -4.40
CA ALA A 223 5.59 -31.03 -3.99
C ALA A 223 5.19 -31.96 -5.15
N GLN A 224 5.56 -33.23 -5.09
CA GLN A 224 5.19 -34.22 -6.11
C GLN A 224 3.71 -34.63 -5.99
N ASN A 225 3.13 -34.53 -4.80
CA ASN A 225 1.76 -34.93 -4.52
C ASN A 225 1.22 -34.24 -3.25
N ILE A 226 -0.06 -34.46 -2.93
CA ILE A 226 -0.71 -33.86 -1.75
C ILE A 226 -0.07 -34.28 -0.42
N SER A 227 0.40 -35.52 -0.29
CA SER A 227 0.99 -36.03 0.96
C SER A 227 2.28 -35.29 1.30
N GLU A 228 3.15 -35.11 0.31
CA GLU A 228 4.38 -34.34 0.46
C GLU A 228 4.09 -32.87 0.78
N TYR A 229 3.09 -32.27 0.13
CA TYR A 229 2.66 -30.91 0.45
C TYR A 229 2.13 -30.79 1.89
N GLN A 230 1.33 -31.76 2.35
CA GLN A 230 0.85 -31.79 3.73
C GLN A 230 2.00 -31.91 4.73
N GLN A 231 3.01 -32.73 4.44
CA GLN A 231 4.23 -32.82 5.26
C GLN A 231 4.99 -31.50 5.29
N TYR A 232 5.10 -30.82 4.14
CA TYR A 232 5.69 -29.49 4.05
C TYR A 232 4.99 -28.48 4.96
N VAL A 233 3.66 -28.37 4.84
CA VAL A 233 2.83 -27.49 5.68
C VAL A 233 2.97 -27.85 7.18
N ASN A 234 3.05 -29.13 7.52
CA ASN A 234 3.27 -29.56 8.91
C ASN A 234 4.64 -29.15 9.46
N ARG A 235 5.69 -29.14 8.64
CA ARG A 235 6.99 -28.60 9.06
C ARG A 235 6.92 -27.09 9.31
N VAL A 236 6.20 -26.34 8.46
CA VAL A 236 5.94 -24.90 8.68
C VAL A 236 5.15 -24.68 9.98
N LEU A 237 4.11 -25.49 10.21
CA LEU A 237 3.32 -25.46 11.45
C LEU A 237 4.19 -25.66 12.68
N ASN A 238 5.14 -26.61 12.64
CA ASN A 238 6.05 -26.86 13.74
C ASN A 238 6.93 -25.64 14.05
N GLY A 239 7.43 -24.96 13.00
CA GLY A 239 8.14 -23.69 13.17
C GLY A 239 7.27 -22.60 13.78
N PHE A 240 6.01 -22.45 13.36
CA PHE A 240 5.10 -21.46 13.96
C PHE A 240 4.76 -21.79 15.41
N LYS A 241 4.58 -23.07 15.75
CA LYS A 241 4.31 -23.53 17.12
C LYS A 241 5.49 -23.38 18.07
N SER A 242 6.73 -23.29 17.57
CA SER A 242 7.90 -23.04 18.43
C SER A 242 7.96 -21.61 18.97
N HIS A 243 7.11 -20.71 18.46
CA HIS A 243 7.10 -19.28 18.81
C HIS A 243 5.67 -18.76 19.02
N PRO A 244 4.94 -19.25 20.02
CA PRO A 244 3.53 -18.89 20.25
C PRO A 244 3.32 -17.38 20.52
N GLU A 245 4.36 -16.66 20.93
CA GLU A 245 4.36 -15.21 21.16
C GLU A 245 4.58 -14.36 19.90
N SER A 246 5.11 -14.94 18.82
CA SER A 246 5.38 -14.23 17.57
C SER A 246 4.10 -13.88 16.82
N LYS A 247 4.07 -12.72 16.15
CA LYS A 247 2.99 -12.35 15.22
C LYS A 247 3.35 -12.80 13.81
N ILE A 248 2.54 -13.68 13.24
CA ILE A 248 2.87 -14.33 11.97
C ILE A 248 1.80 -14.00 10.93
N VAL A 249 2.22 -13.53 9.77
CA VAL A 249 1.37 -13.45 8.57
C VAL A 249 1.84 -14.49 7.58
N VAL A 250 0.90 -15.24 6.99
CA VAL A 250 1.21 -16.18 5.91
C VAL A 250 0.33 -15.90 4.70
N VAL A 251 0.96 -15.68 3.55
CA VAL A 251 0.32 -15.67 2.23
C VAL A 251 0.38 -17.07 1.65
N ILE A 252 -0.76 -17.59 1.21
CA ILE A 252 -0.90 -18.97 0.76
C ILE A 252 -0.98 -19.01 -0.76
N GLU A 253 0.05 -19.62 -1.34
CA GLU A 253 0.14 -20.11 -2.72
C GLU A 253 -0.23 -19.09 -3.81
N PRO A 254 0.60 -18.04 -4.02
CA PRO A 254 0.51 -17.16 -5.17
C PRO A 254 0.29 -17.89 -6.50
N ASP A 255 -0.39 -17.22 -7.44
CA ASP A 255 -0.74 -17.68 -8.80
C ASP A 255 -1.72 -18.85 -8.90
N THR A 256 -1.93 -19.61 -7.83
CA THR A 256 -2.73 -20.84 -7.88
C THR A 256 -4.18 -20.56 -8.28
N LEU A 257 -4.84 -19.59 -7.64
CA LEU A 257 -6.23 -19.24 -7.99
C LEU A 257 -6.35 -18.66 -9.39
N GLY A 258 -5.39 -17.82 -9.81
CA GLY A 258 -5.33 -17.28 -11.16
C GLY A 258 -5.32 -18.39 -12.20
N ASN A 259 -4.41 -19.34 -12.03
CA ASN A 259 -4.28 -20.51 -12.90
C ASN A 259 -5.55 -21.37 -12.92
N MET A 260 -6.16 -21.63 -11.76
CA MET A 260 -7.37 -22.44 -11.66
C MET A 260 -8.55 -21.88 -12.48
N ILE A 261 -8.67 -20.55 -12.53
CA ILE A 261 -9.79 -19.88 -13.19
C ILE A 261 -9.54 -19.75 -14.68
N THR A 262 -8.35 -19.27 -15.10
CA THR A 262 -8.15 -18.87 -16.50
C THR A 262 -7.49 -19.93 -17.37
N SER A 263 -7.03 -21.05 -16.78
CA SER A 263 -6.24 -22.06 -17.50
C SER A 263 -6.97 -23.39 -17.66
N GLN A 264 -8.29 -23.32 -17.64
CA GLN A 264 -9.17 -24.48 -17.72
C GLN A 264 -9.07 -25.25 -19.04
N SER A 265 -8.40 -24.74 -20.07
CA SER A 265 -8.16 -25.44 -21.33
C SER A 265 -6.88 -26.29 -21.33
N ASN A 266 -5.96 -26.07 -20.39
CA ASN A 266 -4.70 -26.83 -20.28
C ASN A 266 -4.94 -28.15 -19.53
N ASP A 267 -4.74 -29.28 -20.21
CA ASP A 267 -4.95 -30.61 -19.63
C ASP A 267 -4.04 -30.90 -18.42
N ARG A 268 -2.88 -30.22 -18.33
CA ARG A 268 -1.98 -30.25 -17.15
C ARG A 268 -2.64 -29.60 -15.94
N CYS A 269 -3.46 -28.56 -16.12
CA CYS A 269 -4.11 -27.82 -15.03
C CYS A 269 -5.50 -28.39 -14.68
N LYS A 270 -6.28 -28.88 -15.65
CA LYS A 270 -7.64 -29.44 -15.43
C LYS A 270 -7.68 -30.52 -14.34
N ASN A 271 -6.69 -31.42 -14.35
CA ASN A 271 -6.62 -32.54 -13.38
C ASN A 271 -6.09 -32.10 -12.00
N VAL A 272 -5.59 -30.87 -11.89
CA VAL A 272 -4.86 -30.36 -10.73
C VAL A 272 -5.70 -29.37 -9.91
N HIS A 273 -6.74 -28.76 -10.47
CA HIS A 273 -7.54 -27.75 -9.74
C HIS A 273 -8.16 -28.28 -8.44
N ASN A 274 -8.65 -29.53 -8.42
CA ASN A 274 -9.16 -30.14 -7.19
C ASN A 274 -8.04 -30.41 -6.18
N LEU A 275 -6.87 -30.85 -6.65
CA LEU A 275 -5.67 -31.04 -5.83
C LEU A 275 -5.21 -29.70 -5.23
N HIS A 276 -5.20 -28.62 -6.00
CA HIS A 276 -4.84 -27.27 -5.56
C HIS A 276 -5.82 -26.71 -4.53
N LYS A 277 -7.14 -26.87 -4.73
CA LYS A 277 -8.13 -26.51 -3.71
C LYS A 277 -7.90 -27.24 -2.40
N GLN A 278 -7.66 -28.56 -2.46
CA GLN A 278 -7.37 -29.37 -1.28
C GLN A 278 -6.07 -28.95 -0.59
N ALA A 279 -5.03 -28.61 -1.36
CA ALA A 279 -3.76 -28.12 -0.83
C ALA A 279 -3.94 -26.78 -0.10
N ILE A 280 -4.59 -25.79 -0.72
CA ILE A 280 -4.85 -24.49 -0.07
C ILE A 280 -5.75 -24.67 1.16
N ALA A 281 -6.80 -25.49 1.07
CA ALA A 281 -7.66 -25.78 2.21
C ALA A 281 -6.89 -26.41 3.37
N TYR A 282 -5.98 -27.36 3.08
CA TYR A 282 -5.13 -27.96 4.10
C TYR A 282 -4.20 -26.92 4.75
N ALA A 283 -3.54 -26.08 3.95
CA ALA A 283 -2.68 -25.02 4.47
C ALA A 283 -3.44 -24.02 5.35
N LEU A 284 -4.63 -23.58 4.91
CA LEU A 284 -5.49 -22.70 5.70
C LEU A 284 -5.95 -23.38 6.99
N ASN A 285 -6.47 -24.61 6.91
CA ASN A 285 -6.98 -25.35 8.05
C ASN A 285 -5.88 -25.61 9.11
N THR A 286 -4.65 -25.79 8.64
CA THR A 286 -3.51 -26.13 9.49
C THR A 286 -2.88 -24.87 10.08
N LEU A 287 -2.39 -23.95 9.24
CA LEU A 287 -1.67 -22.76 9.69
C LEU A 287 -2.61 -21.70 10.28
N GLY A 288 -3.76 -21.48 9.65
CA GLY A 288 -4.77 -20.52 10.11
C GLY A 288 -5.52 -20.96 11.38
N SER A 289 -5.24 -22.16 11.91
CA SER A 289 -5.79 -22.60 13.20
C SER A 289 -5.06 -21.99 14.40
N LEU A 290 -3.85 -21.48 14.19
CA LEU A 290 -3.05 -20.86 15.24
C LEU A 290 -3.53 -19.44 15.53
N SER A 291 -3.69 -19.10 16.81
CA SER A 291 -4.14 -17.76 17.24
C SER A 291 -3.14 -16.64 16.94
N ASN A 292 -1.87 -17.00 16.76
CA ASN A 292 -0.78 -16.08 16.45
C ASN A 292 -0.46 -16.01 14.94
N VAL A 293 -1.35 -16.54 14.09
CA VAL A 293 -1.23 -16.51 12.62
C VAL A 293 -2.40 -15.76 11.98
N GLN A 294 -2.10 -14.91 11.00
CA GLN A 294 -3.07 -14.33 10.07
C GLN A 294 -2.81 -14.85 8.66
N ALA A 295 -3.75 -15.64 8.14
CA ALA A 295 -3.66 -16.24 6.81
C ALA A 295 -4.36 -15.37 5.75
N TYR A 296 -3.68 -15.17 4.64
CA TYR A 296 -4.19 -14.54 3.42
C TYR A 296 -4.03 -15.53 2.26
N ILE A 297 -5.11 -15.81 1.54
CA ILE A 297 -5.01 -16.61 0.30
C ILE A 297 -4.73 -15.65 -0.85
N ASP A 298 -3.80 -16.00 -1.73
CA ASP A 298 -3.52 -15.17 -2.88
C ASP A 298 -4.63 -15.22 -3.92
N ALA A 299 -5.03 -14.03 -4.39
CA ALA A 299 -6.11 -13.83 -5.36
C ALA A 299 -5.60 -13.10 -6.61
N ALA A 300 -4.37 -13.40 -7.04
CA ALA A 300 -3.71 -12.83 -8.21
C ALA A 300 -3.76 -11.30 -8.22
N HIS A 301 -4.27 -10.69 -9.30
CA HIS A 301 -4.41 -9.24 -9.42
C HIS A 301 -5.62 -8.85 -10.27
N GLY A 302 -6.03 -7.58 -10.21
CA GLY A 302 -7.24 -7.07 -10.82
C GLY A 302 -7.31 -7.22 -12.34
N ARG A 303 -6.17 -7.12 -13.04
CA ARG A 303 -6.14 -7.38 -14.49
C ARG A 303 -6.31 -8.85 -14.88
N TRP A 304 -6.00 -9.78 -13.97
CA TRP A 304 -6.17 -11.20 -14.22
C TRP A 304 -7.59 -11.65 -13.82
N LEU A 305 -8.00 -11.34 -12.59
CA LEU A 305 -9.21 -11.90 -12.00
C LEU A 305 -10.32 -10.87 -11.74
N GLY A 306 -10.13 -9.59 -12.11
CA GLY A 306 -11.11 -8.54 -11.87
C GLY A 306 -12.43 -8.70 -12.61
N SER A 307 -12.48 -9.50 -13.68
CA SER A 307 -13.72 -9.90 -14.38
C SER A 307 -14.30 -11.23 -13.89
N HIS A 308 -13.63 -11.90 -12.95
CA HIS A 308 -13.97 -13.25 -12.47
C HIS A 308 -14.28 -13.27 -10.96
N THR A 309 -14.63 -12.13 -10.35
CA THR A 309 -14.73 -11.99 -8.89
C THR A 309 -15.74 -12.95 -8.24
N ASP A 310 -16.85 -13.27 -8.92
CA ASP A 310 -17.83 -14.25 -8.41
C ASP A 310 -17.27 -15.68 -8.39
N GLU A 311 -16.50 -16.07 -9.42
CA GLU A 311 -15.83 -17.37 -9.46
C GLU A 311 -14.72 -17.47 -8.41
N VAL A 312 -13.92 -16.41 -8.25
CA VAL A 312 -12.92 -16.31 -7.16
C VAL A 312 -13.60 -16.48 -5.81
N ALA A 313 -14.69 -15.74 -5.56
CA ALA A 313 -15.40 -15.80 -4.29
C ALA A 313 -15.93 -17.21 -3.99
N GLN A 314 -16.51 -17.88 -4.99
CA GLN A 314 -17.00 -19.25 -4.84
C GLN A 314 -15.87 -20.24 -4.54
N ILE A 315 -14.72 -20.14 -5.23
CA ILE A 315 -13.57 -21.02 -4.95
C ILE A 315 -13.03 -20.78 -3.53
N ILE A 316 -12.92 -19.52 -3.09
CA ILE A 316 -12.51 -19.21 -1.72
C ILE A 316 -13.50 -19.80 -0.70
N LYS A 317 -14.81 -19.72 -0.98
CA LYS A 317 -15.84 -20.34 -0.13
C LYS A 317 -15.65 -21.85 -0.01
N ASP A 318 -15.43 -22.53 -1.13
CA ASP A 318 -15.18 -23.98 -1.15
C ASP A 318 -13.93 -24.37 -0.35
N ILE A 319 -12.86 -23.56 -0.40
CA ILE A 319 -11.63 -23.77 0.37
C ILE A 319 -11.90 -23.56 1.86
N VAL A 320 -12.58 -22.48 2.25
CA VAL A 320 -12.92 -22.17 3.65
C VAL A 320 -13.81 -23.25 4.25
N ASP A 321 -14.78 -23.77 3.50
CA ASP A 321 -15.66 -24.86 3.96
C ASP A 321 -14.90 -26.17 4.22
N GLN A 322 -13.80 -26.41 3.50
CA GLN A 322 -12.90 -27.53 3.71
C GLN A 322 -11.85 -27.27 4.82
N ALA A 323 -11.86 -26.07 5.41
CA ALA A 323 -10.90 -25.64 6.43
C ALA A 323 -11.59 -25.20 7.74
N PRO A 324 -12.40 -26.07 8.38
CA PRO A 324 -13.25 -25.69 9.52
C PRO A 324 -12.49 -25.17 10.75
N ASN A 325 -11.20 -25.51 10.89
CA ASN A 325 -10.36 -25.02 11.99
C ASN A 325 -9.55 -23.78 11.62
N GLY A 326 -9.45 -23.47 10.32
CA GLY A 326 -8.63 -22.39 9.80
C GLY A 326 -9.38 -21.06 9.75
N LYS A 327 -8.76 -19.99 10.25
CA LYS A 327 -9.29 -18.63 10.14
C LYS A 327 -8.65 -17.91 8.95
N LEU A 328 -9.47 -17.57 7.96
CA LEU A 328 -9.06 -16.70 6.86
C LEU A 328 -9.23 -15.22 7.25
N ARG A 329 -8.12 -14.49 7.38
CA ARG A 329 -8.13 -13.05 7.62
C ARG A 329 -8.57 -12.30 6.37
N GLY A 330 -7.98 -12.65 5.23
CA GLY A 330 -8.15 -11.87 4.00
C GLY A 330 -7.56 -12.53 2.78
N LEU A 331 -7.32 -11.72 1.75
CA LEU A 331 -6.67 -12.14 0.51
C LEU A 331 -5.43 -11.28 0.21
N SER A 332 -4.41 -11.85 -0.44
CA SER A 332 -3.32 -11.06 -1.03
C SER A 332 -3.55 -10.82 -2.50
N THR A 333 -3.01 -9.71 -3.00
CA THR A 333 -3.09 -9.35 -4.42
C THR A 333 -1.80 -8.71 -4.90
N ASN A 334 -1.66 -8.65 -6.23
CA ASN A 334 -0.53 -8.05 -6.94
C ASN A 334 0.82 -8.73 -6.67
N VAL A 335 0.84 -9.90 -6.01
CA VAL A 335 2.08 -10.62 -5.67
C VAL A 335 2.90 -10.82 -6.93
N SER A 336 4.15 -10.37 -6.89
CA SER A 336 5.06 -10.43 -8.04
C SER A 336 4.56 -9.69 -9.30
N ASN A 337 3.67 -8.71 -9.16
CA ASN A 337 3.10 -7.98 -10.29
C ASN A 337 3.25 -6.46 -10.14
N TYR A 338 2.63 -5.70 -11.05
CA TYR A 338 2.96 -4.28 -11.28
C TYR A 338 1.75 -3.35 -11.30
N GLN A 339 0.58 -3.81 -10.89
CA GLN A 339 -0.64 -3.01 -10.91
C GLN A 339 -0.56 -1.87 -9.91
N SER A 340 -1.09 -0.70 -10.27
CA SER A 340 -1.21 0.43 -9.34
C SER A 340 -2.07 0.04 -8.13
N THR A 341 -1.70 0.54 -6.95
CA THR A 341 -2.47 0.31 -5.72
C THR A 341 -3.94 0.76 -5.84
N ARG A 342 -4.19 1.84 -6.58
CA ARG A 342 -5.55 2.34 -6.84
C ARG A 342 -6.40 1.32 -7.60
N ASP A 343 -5.85 0.75 -8.67
CA ASP A 343 -6.59 -0.18 -9.51
C ASP A 343 -6.77 -1.53 -8.81
N GLU A 344 -5.78 -1.97 -8.03
CA GLU A 344 -5.93 -3.15 -7.16
C GLU A 344 -6.98 -2.92 -6.08
N TYR A 345 -7.06 -1.72 -5.49
CA TYR A 345 -8.11 -1.44 -4.50
C TYR A 345 -9.51 -1.47 -5.12
N ALA A 346 -9.67 -1.02 -6.37
CA ALA A 346 -10.92 -1.19 -7.10
C ALA A 346 -11.27 -2.67 -7.33
N TYR A 347 -10.27 -3.52 -7.54
CA TYR A 347 -10.46 -4.98 -7.55
C TYR A 347 -10.86 -5.53 -6.18
N HIS A 348 -10.22 -5.08 -5.09
CA HIS A 348 -10.57 -5.48 -3.72
C HIS A 348 -12.03 -5.18 -3.39
N GLN A 349 -12.53 -4.00 -3.77
CA GLN A 349 -13.93 -3.63 -3.56
C GLN A 349 -14.89 -4.58 -4.28
N LYS A 350 -14.62 -4.88 -5.56
CA LYS A 350 -15.45 -5.81 -6.34
C LYS A 350 -15.41 -7.22 -5.76
N LEU A 351 -14.22 -7.71 -5.42
CA LEU A 351 -14.03 -9.05 -4.86
C LEU A 351 -14.66 -9.17 -3.46
N ASN A 352 -14.52 -8.16 -2.60
CA ASN A 352 -15.17 -8.12 -1.30
C ASN A 352 -16.70 -8.21 -1.41
N ASN A 353 -17.30 -7.52 -2.40
CA ASN A 353 -18.74 -7.63 -2.65
C ASN A 353 -19.14 -9.05 -3.10
N ALA A 354 -18.31 -9.72 -3.90
CA ALA A 354 -18.53 -11.10 -4.31
C ALA A 354 -18.38 -12.09 -3.12
N LEU A 355 -17.36 -11.90 -2.28
CA LEU A 355 -17.15 -12.69 -1.07
C LEU A 355 -18.36 -12.60 -0.11
N GLN A 356 -18.92 -11.41 0.07
CA GLN A 356 -20.12 -11.24 0.88
C GLN A 356 -21.33 -12.00 0.33
N ARG A 357 -21.51 -12.06 -1.00
CA ARG A 357 -22.60 -12.81 -1.63
C ARG A 357 -22.54 -14.32 -1.34
N VAL A 358 -21.33 -14.87 -1.18
CA VAL A 358 -21.13 -16.29 -0.83
C VAL A 358 -21.01 -16.52 0.69
N GLY A 359 -21.31 -15.51 1.50
CA GLY A 359 -21.34 -15.60 2.97
C GLY A 359 -19.98 -15.40 3.65
N LEU A 360 -18.96 -14.92 2.94
CA LEU A 360 -17.64 -14.60 3.49
C LEU A 360 -17.54 -13.11 3.80
N TYR A 361 -17.94 -12.75 5.02
CA TYR A 361 -17.94 -11.37 5.49
C TYR A 361 -16.61 -10.96 6.13
N GLY A 362 -16.38 -9.64 6.18
CA GLY A 362 -15.28 -9.02 6.93
C GLY A 362 -13.87 -9.40 6.47
N LYS A 363 -13.73 -9.81 5.19
CA LYS A 363 -12.42 -10.15 4.63
C LYS A 363 -11.63 -8.88 4.32
N LYS A 364 -10.34 -8.92 4.61
CA LYS A 364 -9.40 -7.83 4.37
C LYS A 364 -8.45 -8.15 3.22
N PHE A 365 -7.66 -7.18 2.80
CA PHE A 365 -6.73 -7.32 1.69
C PHE A 365 -5.34 -6.85 2.09
N ILE A 366 -4.33 -7.48 1.51
CA ILE A 366 -2.98 -6.91 1.41
C ILE A 366 -2.58 -6.82 -0.05
N VAL A 367 -1.77 -5.83 -0.39
CA VAL A 367 -1.34 -5.59 -1.76
C VAL A 367 0.17 -5.53 -1.85
N ASP A 368 0.73 -6.27 -2.79
CA ASP A 368 2.15 -6.20 -3.11
C ASP A 368 2.46 -4.83 -3.75
N THR A 369 3.39 -4.12 -3.14
CA THR A 369 3.87 -2.80 -3.57
C THR A 369 5.36 -2.80 -3.90
N SER A 370 5.97 -3.99 -3.99
CA SER A 370 7.40 -4.15 -4.22
C SER A 370 7.87 -3.58 -5.56
N ARG A 371 7.02 -3.55 -6.59
CA ARG A 371 7.41 -3.18 -7.97
C ARG A 371 6.42 -2.31 -8.72
N ASN A 372 5.44 -1.72 -8.02
CA ASN A 372 4.35 -0.97 -8.62
C ASN A 372 4.46 0.56 -8.47
N GLY A 373 5.64 1.11 -8.18
CA GLY A 373 5.82 2.56 -8.07
C GLY A 373 5.60 3.29 -9.40
N VAL A 374 5.83 2.60 -10.51
CA VAL A 374 5.53 3.07 -11.86
C VAL A 374 4.40 2.20 -12.43
N ASP A 375 3.31 2.84 -12.87
CA ASP A 375 2.18 2.15 -13.47
C ASP A 375 2.51 1.70 -14.90
N VAL A 376 3.21 0.57 -15.01
CA VAL A 376 3.57 -0.08 -16.28
C VAL A 376 2.48 -1.03 -16.76
N ALA A 377 1.50 -1.38 -15.92
CA ALA A 377 0.52 -2.41 -16.24
C ALA A 377 -0.32 -2.13 -17.50
N PRO A 378 -0.70 -0.89 -17.84
CA PRO A 378 -1.35 -0.60 -19.12
C PRO A 378 -0.55 -1.04 -20.35
N SER A 379 0.78 -0.88 -20.35
CA SER A 379 1.61 -1.27 -21.50
C SER A 379 1.79 -2.78 -21.64
N LEU A 380 1.54 -3.54 -20.56
CA LEU A 380 1.69 -4.99 -20.55
C LEU A 380 0.45 -5.72 -21.11
N VAL A 381 -0.68 -5.02 -21.33
CA VAL A 381 -1.92 -5.65 -21.81
C VAL A 381 -1.72 -6.35 -23.16
N SER A 382 -0.94 -5.75 -24.05
CA SER A 382 -0.69 -6.31 -25.39
C SER A 382 0.35 -7.42 -25.40
N THR A 383 1.22 -7.49 -24.40
CA THR A 383 2.35 -8.43 -24.38
C THR A 383 2.15 -9.58 -23.39
N GLY A 384 1.35 -9.37 -22.35
CA GLY A 384 1.21 -10.31 -21.23
C GLY A 384 2.49 -10.47 -20.41
N THR A 385 3.45 -9.56 -20.54
CA THR A 385 4.75 -9.69 -19.89
C THR A 385 4.61 -9.52 -18.38
N TRP A 386 4.97 -10.56 -17.64
CA TRP A 386 5.06 -10.56 -16.18
C TRP A 386 6.52 -10.64 -15.70
N CYS A 387 7.41 -11.20 -16.51
CA CYS A 387 8.79 -11.50 -16.13
C CYS A 387 9.70 -10.28 -16.29
N ASN A 388 10.37 -9.88 -15.20
CA ASN A 388 11.43 -8.86 -15.15
C ASN A 388 11.11 -7.56 -15.92
N VAL A 389 9.90 -7.02 -15.76
CA VAL A 389 9.41 -5.91 -16.60
C VAL A 389 10.30 -4.65 -16.52
N VAL A 390 10.65 -4.09 -17.67
CA VAL A 390 11.41 -2.84 -17.80
C VAL A 390 10.58 -1.64 -17.35
N GLY A 391 11.22 -0.67 -16.71
CA GLY A 391 10.58 0.59 -16.29
C GLY A 391 9.85 0.55 -14.95
N THR A 392 9.83 -0.59 -14.26
CA THR A 392 9.25 -0.73 -12.92
C THR A 392 10.06 0.03 -11.86
N GLY A 393 9.41 0.35 -10.75
CA GLY A 393 9.98 1.08 -9.61
C GLY A 393 9.49 0.50 -8.29
N PHE A 394 10.30 0.63 -7.22
CA PHE A 394 9.81 0.33 -5.88
C PHE A 394 8.59 1.20 -5.55
N GLY A 395 7.47 0.58 -5.19
CA GLY A 395 6.23 1.26 -4.82
C GLY A 395 6.20 1.69 -3.35
N GLU A 396 5.00 1.96 -2.85
CA GLU A 396 4.78 2.31 -1.43
C GLU A 396 5.49 1.35 -0.48
N ARG A 397 5.99 1.88 0.64
CA ARG A 397 6.73 1.03 1.60
C ARG A 397 5.76 0.23 2.47
N PRO A 398 6.18 -0.93 2.98
CA PRO A 398 5.35 -1.73 3.88
C PRO A 398 4.79 -0.91 5.03
N LYS A 399 3.47 -0.92 5.18
CA LYS A 399 2.74 -0.13 6.18
C LYS A 399 1.38 -0.78 6.44
N GLY A 400 1.08 -1.04 7.71
CA GLY A 400 -0.25 -1.44 8.17
C GLY A 400 -1.23 -0.27 8.17
N ASP A 401 -2.49 -0.56 7.90
CA ASP A 401 -3.60 0.39 7.83
C ASP A 401 -3.21 1.69 7.08
N PRO A 402 -2.72 1.56 5.82
CA PRO A 402 -2.07 2.67 5.14
C PRO A 402 -2.99 3.87 4.90
N ASP A 403 -4.29 3.61 4.68
CA ASP A 403 -5.36 4.59 4.50
C ASP A 403 -6.70 4.00 5.00
N THR A 404 -7.02 4.20 6.28
CA THR A 404 -8.24 3.67 6.91
C THR A 404 -9.53 4.37 6.50
N VAL A 405 -9.43 5.54 5.85
CA VAL A 405 -10.58 6.35 5.44
C VAL A 405 -10.99 5.98 4.02
N ASN A 406 -10.06 6.02 3.08
CA ASN A 406 -10.35 5.78 1.66
C ASN A 406 -10.13 4.33 1.26
N MET A 407 -9.27 3.59 1.98
CA MET A 407 -8.98 2.18 1.72
C MET A 407 -9.29 1.24 2.91
N PRO A 408 -10.48 1.28 3.56
CA PRO A 408 -10.78 0.52 4.78
C PRO A 408 -10.75 -1.01 4.63
N LEU A 409 -10.75 -1.55 3.41
CA LEU A 409 -10.59 -2.99 3.16
C LEU A 409 -9.12 -3.44 3.20
N LEU A 410 -8.18 -2.50 3.12
CA LEU A 410 -6.76 -2.80 2.98
C LEU A 410 -6.06 -2.77 4.33
N ASP A 411 -5.59 -3.95 4.76
CA ASP A 411 -4.81 -4.11 5.98
C ASP A 411 -3.37 -3.62 5.81
N ALA A 412 -2.77 -3.76 4.62
CA ALA A 412 -1.38 -3.33 4.42
C ALA A 412 -0.98 -3.12 2.96
N TYR A 413 -0.08 -2.16 2.77
CA TYR A 413 0.95 -2.27 1.73
C TYR A 413 2.03 -3.22 2.24
N MET A 414 2.49 -4.15 1.40
CA MET A 414 3.59 -5.04 1.75
C MET A 414 4.47 -5.30 0.53
N TRP A 415 5.77 -5.51 0.72
CA TRP A 415 6.65 -6.02 -0.33
C TRP A 415 6.66 -7.55 -0.26
N LEU A 416 5.79 -8.18 -1.06
CA LEU A 416 5.60 -9.63 -1.03
C LEU A 416 6.63 -10.30 -1.93
N LYS A 417 6.80 -9.87 -3.18
CA LYS A 417 7.98 -10.20 -4.00
C LYS A 417 9.21 -9.41 -3.51
N PRO A 418 10.37 -10.05 -3.28
CA PRO A 418 11.60 -9.33 -2.96
C PRO A 418 12.12 -8.64 -4.24
N GLY A 419 11.94 -7.32 -4.35
CA GLY A 419 12.39 -6.57 -5.52
C GLY A 419 13.90 -6.69 -5.74
N GLY A 420 14.28 -7.16 -6.93
CA GLY A 420 15.67 -7.47 -7.29
C GLY A 420 15.95 -8.97 -7.38
N ASP A 421 15.09 -9.84 -6.85
CA ASP A 421 15.12 -11.26 -7.20
C ASP A 421 14.46 -11.46 -8.58
N SER A 422 15.14 -12.16 -9.48
CA SER A 422 14.67 -12.49 -10.83
C SER A 422 13.31 -13.21 -10.78
N ASP A 423 12.46 -12.91 -11.76
CA ASP A 423 11.22 -13.67 -12.00
C ASP A 423 11.44 -14.94 -12.81
N GLY A 424 12.56 -15.03 -13.53
CA GLY A 424 12.83 -16.09 -14.48
C GLY A 424 13.90 -15.70 -15.48
N SER A 425 14.50 -16.71 -16.10
CA SER A 425 15.54 -16.53 -17.11
C SER A 425 14.94 -16.57 -18.52
N SER A 426 15.56 -15.89 -19.48
CA SER A 426 15.29 -16.09 -20.91
C SER A 426 16.17 -17.19 -21.55
N GLN A 427 17.08 -17.78 -20.77
CA GLN A 427 18.08 -18.75 -21.21
C GLN A 427 18.25 -19.92 -20.22
N GLY A 428 18.70 -21.06 -20.74
CA GLY A 428 18.96 -22.25 -19.91
C GLY A 428 17.74 -23.16 -19.71
N ALA A 429 17.87 -24.14 -18.82
CA ALA A 429 16.90 -25.23 -18.65
C ALA A 429 15.55 -24.80 -18.06
N TYR A 430 15.51 -23.67 -17.36
CA TYR A 430 14.31 -23.08 -16.74
C TYR A 430 13.87 -21.80 -17.45
N ALA A 431 14.28 -21.63 -18.71
CA ALA A 431 13.90 -20.45 -19.48
C ALA A 431 12.40 -20.42 -19.76
N ASP A 432 11.78 -19.26 -19.59
CA ASP A 432 10.40 -19.01 -20.01
C ASP A 432 10.39 -18.01 -21.17
N PRO A 433 9.69 -18.30 -22.29
CA PRO A 433 9.62 -17.39 -23.44
C PRO A 433 9.15 -15.98 -23.08
N VAL A 434 8.30 -15.82 -22.06
CA VAL A 434 7.83 -14.49 -21.62
C VAL A 434 8.98 -13.64 -21.08
N CYS A 435 10.00 -14.27 -20.47
CA CYS A 435 11.19 -13.58 -20.00
C CYS A 435 12.09 -13.07 -21.15
N ALA A 436 11.85 -13.50 -22.39
CA ALA A 436 12.55 -13.05 -23.58
C ALA A 436 11.83 -11.92 -24.34
N HIS A 437 10.66 -11.46 -23.86
CA HIS A 437 9.94 -10.35 -24.47
C HIS A 437 10.77 -9.05 -24.46
N SER A 438 10.50 -8.15 -25.41
CA SER A 438 11.24 -6.89 -25.55
C SER A 438 11.07 -5.92 -24.37
N ASP A 439 10.01 -6.10 -23.59
CA ASP A 439 9.70 -5.36 -22.37
C ASP A 439 10.11 -6.11 -21.09
N SER A 440 10.85 -7.21 -21.20
CA SER A 440 11.55 -7.91 -20.11
C SER A 440 13.04 -7.52 -20.09
N LEU A 441 13.56 -7.18 -18.91
CA LEU A 441 14.95 -6.78 -18.74
C LEU A 441 15.86 -8.01 -18.96
N PRO A 442 16.76 -8.00 -19.96
CA PRO A 442 17.58 -9.17 -20.29
C PRO A 442 18.72 -9.35 -19.28
N GLY A 443 19.31 -10.56 -19.26
CA GLY A 443 20.44 -10.88 -18.39
C GLY A 443 20.05 -11.37 -17.00
N ALA A 444 18.76 -11.64 -16.78
CA ALA A 444 18.25 -12.26 -15.58
C ALA A 444 18.75 -13.71 -15.40
N GLY A 445 19.08 -14.09 -14.17
CA GLY A 445 19.29 -15.49 -13.78
C GLY A 445 17.98 -16.26 -13.64
N ASN A 446 18.05 -17.47 -13.08
CA ASN A 446 16.85 -18.27 -12.78
C ASN A 446 15.95 -17.53 -11.76
N ALA A 447 14.69 -17.94 -11.66
CA ALA A 447 13.76 -17.36 -10.69
C ALA A 447 14.34 -17.43 -9.26
N GLY A 448 14.33 -16.30 -8.55
CA GLY A 448 14.93 -16.18 -7.21
C GLY A 448 16.42 -15.84 -7.18
N ASP A 449 17.14 -15.87 -8.31
CA ASP A 449 18.51 -15.37 -8.38
C ASP A 449 18.54 -13.85 -8.23
N TRP A 450 19.61 -13.32 -7.62
CA TRP A 450 19.76 -11.88 -7.47
C TRP A 450 20.08 -11.19 -8.81
N PHE A 451 19.21 -10.28 -9.22
CA PHE A 451 19.32 -9.51 -10.45
C PHE A 451 19.65 -8.04 -10.15
N HIS A 452 20.95 -7.75 -10.11
CA HIS A 452 21.49 -6.43 -9.75
C HIS A 452 20.92 -5.28 -10.60
N ASP A 453 20.89 -5.43 -11.92
CA ASP A 453 20.46 -4.34 -12.81
C ASP A 453 18.97 -4.03 -12.65
N TYR A 454 18.15 -5.07 -12.42
CA TYR A 454 16.75 -4.90 -12.07
C TYR A 454 16.55 -4.19 -10.74
N PHE A 455 17.33 -4.55 -9.71
CA PHE A 455 17.33 -3.84 -8.43
C PHE A 455 17.69 -2.35 -8.58
N VAL A 456 18.69 -2.03 -9.42
CA VAL A 456 19.06 -0.65 -9.73
C VAL A 456 17.94 0.10 -10.44
N GLN A 457 17.24 -0.53 -11.38
CA GLN A 457 16.05 0.05 -12.00
C GLN A 457 14.98 0.39 -10.96
N LEU A 458 14.66 -0.56 -10.07
CA LEU A 458 13.64 -0.35 -9.04
C LEU A 458 13.96 0.83 -8.12
N ILE A 459 15.24 1.02 -7.77
CA ILE A 459 15.69 2.17 -6.98
C ILE A 459 15.54 3.49 -7.74
N LYS A 460 15.98 3.51 -9.01
CA LYS A 460 15.94 4.74 -9.83
C LYS A 460 14.52 5.24 -10.05
N ASN A 461 13.61 4.30 -10.25
CA ASN A 461 12.21 4.57 -10.58
C ASN A 461 11.29 4.53 -9.36
N ALA A 462 11.85 4.46 -8.14
CA ALA A 462 11.07 4.33 -6.92
C ALA A 462 10.08 5.49 -6.76
N ASN A 463 8.84 5.16 -6.44
CA ASN A 463 7.76 6.10 -6.19
C ASN A 463 6.85 5.56 -5.08
N PRO A 464 6.83 6.19 -3.89
CA PRO A 464 7.54 7.43 -3.54
C PRO A 464 9.07 7.31 -3.63
N PRO A 465 9.80 8.40 -3.96
CA PRO A 465 11.25 8.38 -4.06
C PRO A 465 11.92 7.94 -2.76
N ILE A 466 13.06 7.26 -2.88
CA ILE A 466 13.91 6.91 -1.75
C ILE A 466 14.80 8.12 -1.45
N TYR A 467 14.49 8.88 -0.39
CA TYR A 467 15.31 10.02 0.04
C TYR A 467 16.31 9.61 1.07
#